data_AF-C6HBS6-F1
#
_entry.id   AF-C6HBS6-F1
#
_cell.length_a   1.000
_cell.length_b   1.000
_cell.length_c   1.000
_cell.angle_alpha   90.00
_cell.angle_beta   90.00
_cell.angle_gamma   90.00
#
_symmetry.space_group_name_H-M   'P 1'
#
loop_
_entity.id
_entity.type
_entity.pdbx_description
1 polymer ?
#
loop_
_entity_poly.entity_id
_entity_poly.type
_entity_poly.pdbx_seq_one_letter_code
_entity_poly.pdbx_strand_id
1 'polypeptide(L)'
;MDAEQFCRGKTPQPDWPTIIPALPILAKLVYMLDDEVLIDACWAISYLSDGSNDKIQAVIDAGIPRRLVELLMHASTSVQTPALRSVGNIVTGDDVQTQVIINCGALPALLSLLSSTKDGIRKEACWTISNITAGNSTQIQAVIDANIIPPLINLLSNGDFKTRKEACWAISNATSGGLQKPDQIRYLVSQGCIKPLCDLLACPDNKIIQVALDGLENILKVGEMDKEAAQMGEPSVNRYALFIEEAGGMEKIHDCQNNANEEIYMKAYNIIERYFSDEDETGADIDELAPQQTQAGFTLGTSQQPTGSFNFTNGIDSMDM
;
A
#
# COMPACT_ATOMS: atom_id res chain seq x y z
N MET A 1 -29.08 15.69 29.12
CA MET A 1 -27.73 16.06 29.59
C MET A 1 -26.86 14.98 29.02
N ASP A 2 -26.29 15.30 27.86
CA ASP A 2 -26.10 14.32 26.80
C ASP A 2 -24.75 13.64 27.02
N ALA A 3 -24.71 12.31 27.01
CA ALA A 3 -23.50 11.54 27.31
C ALA A 3 -22.34 11.91 26.37
N GLU A 4 -22.66 12.35 25.15
CA GLU A 4 -21.70 12.93 24.18
C GLU A 4 -20.95 14.12 24.78
N GLN A 5 -21.65 15.07 25.38
CA GLN A 5 -21.06 16.34 25.83
C GLN A 5 -20.10 16.16 27.01
N PHE A 6 -20.28 15.10 27.80
CA PHE A 6 -19.37 14.76 28.91
C PHE A 6 -18.08 14.07 28.44
N CYS A 7 -18.16 13.29 27.36
CA CYS A 7 -17.01 12.57 26.82
C CYS A 7 -16.22 13.39 25.78
N ARG A 8 -16.76 14.53 25.34
CA ARG A 8 -16.21 15.37 24.28
C ARG A 8 -15.12 16.32 24.78
N GLY A 9 -13.89 16.11 24.32
CA GLY A 9 -12.77 17.04 24.53
C GLY A 9 -11.42 16.34 24.35
N LYS A 10 -10.58 16.78 23.40
CA LYS A 10 -9.21 16.26 23.24
C LYS A 10 -8.20 16.97 24.14
N THR A 11 -8.49 18.20 24.59
CA THR A 11 -7.55 19.00 25.39
C THR A 11 -8.26 20.02 26.28
N PRO A 12 -8.29 19.84 27.62
CA PRO A 12 -7.92 18.61 28.33
C PRO A 12 -8.94 17.49 28.05
N GLN A 13 -8.46 16.25 27.96
CA GLN A 13 -9.38 15.10 27.99
C GLN A 13 -10.06 15.04 29.37
N PRO A 14 -11.36 14.72 29.43
CA PRO A 14 -12.06 14.57 30.71
C PRO A 14 -11.39 13.46 31.55
N ASP A 15 -11.43 13.64 32.87
CA ASP A 15 -10.71 12.78 33.80
C ASP A 15 -11.25 11.34 33.77
N TRP A 16 -10.39 10.39 33.39
CA TRP A 16 -10.79 9.02 33.07
C TRP A 16 -11.55 8.30 34.20
N PRO A 17 -11.13 8.37 35.47
CA PRO A 17 -11.89 7.82 36.60
C PRO A 17 -13.34 8.32 36.70
N THR A 18 -13.60 9.54 36.23
CA THR A 18 -14.94 10.14 36.25
C THR A 18 -15.82 9.58 35.13
N ILE A 19 -15.24 9.06 34.04
CA ILE A 19 -15.99 8.60 32.87
C ILE A 19 -16.19 7.08 32.83
N ILE A 20 -15.28 6.30 33.43
CA ILE A 20 -15.41 4.83 33.51
C ILE A 20 -16.82 4.38 33.95
N PRO A 21 -17.48 5.00 34.96
CA PRO A 21 -18.80 4.58 35.39
C PRO A 21 -19.91 4.72 34.31
N ALA A 22 -19.67 5.47 33.23
CA ALA A 22 -20.60 5.61 32.12
C ALA A 22 -20.55 4.43 31.14
N LEU A 23 -19.46 3.65 31.09
CA LEU A 23 -19.29 2.54 30.14
C LEU A 23 -20.40 1.48 30.23
N PRO A 24 -20.83 1.01 31.41
CA PRO A 24 -21.95 0.06 31.51
C PRO A 24 -23.28 0.62 31.01
N ILE A 25 -23.46 1.95 31.06
CA ILE A 25 -24.66 2.63 30.54
C ILE A 25 -24.57 2.70 29.01
N LEU A 26 -23.43 3.14 28.48
CA LEU A 26 -23.18 3.18 27.03
C LEU A 26 -23.33 1.80 26.39
N ALA A 27 -22.86 0.74 27.07
CA ALA A 27 -23.03 -0.65 26.64
C ALA A 27 -24.50 -1.08 26.51
N LYS A 28 -25.42 -0.47 27.27
CA LYS A 28 -26.87 -0.69 27.11
C LYS A 28 -27.44 0.21 26.02
N LEU A 29 -27.00 1.46 25.93
CA LEU A 29 -27.51 2.43 24.97
C LEU A 29 -27.27 2.03 23.51
N VAL A 30 -26.16 1.34 23.21
CA VAL A 30 -25.88 0.83 21.85
C VAL A 30 -26.84 -0.27 21.37
N TYR A 31 -27.71 -0.79 22.24
CA TYR A 31 -28.79 -1.72 21.88
C TYR A 31 -30.16 -1.07 21.74
N MET A 32 -30.27 0.25 21.93
CA MET A 32 -31.51 0.98 21.74
C MET A 32 -31.89 1.01 20.24
N LEU A 33 -33.19 1.17 19.97
CA LEU A 33 -33.73 1.23 18.60
C LEU A 33 -33.78 2.65 18.04
N ASP A 34 -33.57 3.65 18.89
CA ASP A 34 -33.63 5.06 18.50
C ASP A 34 -32.30 5.51 17.91
N ASP A 35 -32.35 6.03 16.68
CA ASP A 35 -31.15 6.44 15.93
C ASP A 35 -30.40 7.58 16.63
N GLU A 36 -31.08 8.55 17.25
CA GLU A 36 -30.41 9.66 17.93
C GLU A 36 -29.64 9.15 19.15
N VAL A 37 -30.27 8.27 19.95
CA VAL A 37 -29.60 7.61 21.08
C VAL A 37 -28.40 6.78 20.62
N LEU A 38 -28.52 6.05 19.50
CA LEU A 38 -27.41 5.28 18.94
C LEU A 38 -26.25 6.17 18.47
N ILE A 39 -26.56 7.28 17.81
CA ILE A 39 -25.57 8.26 17.34
C ILE A 39 -24.77 8.80 18.53
N ASP A 40 -25.46 9.30 19.56
CA ASP A 40 -24.82 9.91 20.73
C ASP A 40 -24.02 8.89 21.55
N ALA A 41 -24.57 7.68 21.72
CA ALA A 41 -23.86 6.59 22.40
C ALA A 41 -22.59 6.19 21.65
N CYS A 42 -22.65 6.04 20.33
CA CYS A 42 -21.48 5.71 19.52
C CYS A 42 -20.45 6.85 19.51
N TRP A 43 -20.88 8.12 19.48
CA TRP A 43 -19.94 9.24 19.58
C TRP A 43 -19.24 9.26 20.93
N ALA A 44 -19.98 9.08 22.03
CA ALA A 44 -19.38 8.97 23.36
C ALA A 44 -18.33 7.85 23.40
N ILE A 45 -18.67 6.65 22.91
CA ILE A 45 -17.73 5.52 22.84
C ILE A 45 -16.52 5.83 21.96
N SER A 46 -16.71 6.54 20.85
CA SER A 46 -15.60 6.94 19.97
C SER A 46 -14.60 7.84 20.70
N TYR A 47 -15.07 8.72 21.59
CA TYR A 47 -14.19 9.56 22.40
C TYR A 47 -13.49 8.78 23.52
N LEU A 48 -14.16 7.77 24.09
CA LEU A 48 -13.57 6.92 25.14
C LEU A 48 -12.53 5.96 24.60
N SER A 49 -12.68 5.50 23.37
CA SER A 49 -11.73 4.63 22.67
C SER A 49 -10.55 5.39 22.03
N ASP A 50 -10.63 6.72 21.92
CA ASP A 50 -9.55 7.57 21.40
C ASP A 50 -8.48 7.84 22.48
N GLY A 51 -7.62 6.84 22.74
CA GLY A 51 -6.56 6.96 23.74
C GLY A 51 -5.70 5.71 23.89
N SER A 52 -5.14 5.51 25.10
CA SER A 52 -4.22 4.41 25.40
C SER A 52 -4.88 3.03 25.33
N ASN A 53 -4.07 1.98 25.23
CA ASN A 53 -4.54 0.59 25.24
C ASN A 53 -5.40 0.28 26.48
N ASP A 54 -5.15 0.89 27.64
CA ASP A 54 -5.99 0.72 28.84
C ASP A 54 -7.42 1.23 28.63
N LYS A 55 -7.58 2.35 27.91
CA LYS A 55 -8.91 2.89 27.60
C LYS A 55 -9.65 2.03 26.60
N ILE A 56 -8.92 1.56 25.57
CA ILE A 56 -9.43 0.60 24.60
C ILE A 56 -9.88 -0.68 25.32
N GLN A 57 -9.07 -1.19 26.25
CA GLN A 57 -9.37 -2.38 27.02
C GLN A 57 -10.65 -2.21 27.85
N ALA A 58 -10.84 -1.06 28.49
CA ALA A 58 -12.06 -0.80 29.25
C ALA A 58 -13.34 -0.83 28.38
N VAL A 59 -13.27 -0.36 27.13
CA VAL A 59 -14.38 -0.45 26.16
C VAL A 59 -14.63 -1.89 25.74
N ILE A 60 -13.55 -2.68 25.54
CA ILE A 60 -13.64 -4.11 25.22
C ILE A 60 -14.29 -4.89 26.38
N ASP A 61 -13.82 -4.67 27.61
CA ASP A 61 -14.29 -5.35 28.83
C ASP A 61 -15.76 -5.02 29.13
N ALA A 62 -16.24 -3.86 28.69
CA ALA A 62 -17.65 -3.49 28.77
C ALA A 62 -18.57 -4.25 27.79
N GLY A 63 -18.03 -5.13 26.93
CA GLY A 63 -18.81 -5.96 26.00
C GLY A 63 -19.39 -5.20 24.80
N ILE A 64 -18.87 -4.00 24.53
CA ILE A 64 -19.33 -3.09 23.48
C ILE A 64 -18.95 -3.53 22.04
N PRO A 65 -17.76 -4.13 21.76
CA PRO A 65 -17.27 -4.35 20.39
C PRO A 65 -18.24 -5.06 19.44
N ARG A 66 -18.89 -6.14 19.90
CA ARG A 66 -19.84 -6.90 19.06
C ARG A 66 -20.93 -6.00 18.50
N ARG A 67 -21.52 -5.15 19.35
CA ARG A 67 -22.63 -4.29 18.92
C ARG A 67 -22.15 -3.16 18.01
N LEU A 68 -20.97 -2.60 18.25
CA LEU A 68 -20.39 -1.60 17.33
C LEU A 68 -20.19 -2.19 15.93
N VAL A 69 -19.71 -3.43 15.84
CA VAL A 69 -19.53 -4.12 14.55
C VAL A 69 -20.86 -4.36 13.85
N GLU A 70 -21.93 -4.73 14.56
CA GLU A 70 -23.27 -4.84 13.99
C GLU A 70 -23.78 -3.48 13.45
N LEU A 71 -23.50 -2.39 14.17
CA LEU A 71 -23.91 -1.03 13.77
C LEU A 71 -23.15 -0.49 12.54
N LEU A 72 -22.04 -1.11 12.13
CA LEU A 72 -21.38 -0.80 10.86
C LEU A 72 -22.29 -1.08 9.65
N MET A 73 -23.22 -2.04 9.79
CA MET A 73 -24.19 -2.39 8.75
C MET A 73 -25.55 -1.68 8.94
N HIS A 74 -25.62 -0.68 9.83
CA HIS A 74 -26.85 0.07 10.06
C HIS A 74 -27.28 0.84 8.80
N ALA A 75 -28.59 1.03 8.60
CA ALA A 75 -29.11 1.72 7.40
C ALA A 75 -28.74 3.21 7.36
N SER A 76 -28.62 3.84 8.53
CA SER A 76 -28.27 5.26 8.66
C SER A 76 -26.76 5.47 8.72
N THR A 77 -26.22 6.21 7.75
CA THR A 77 -24.79 6.60 7.72
C THR A 77 -24.39 7.46 8.92
N SER A 78 -25.35 8.13 9.54
CA SER A 78 -25.13 8.93 10.76
C SER A 78 -24.81 8.06 11.97
N VAL A 79 -25.34 6.82 12.02
CA VAL A 79 -24.99 5.80 13.02
C VAL A 79 -23.69 5.10 12.64
N GLN A 80 -23.52 4.75 11.35
CA GLN A 80 -22.31 4.08 10.86
C GLN A 80 -21.04 4.88 11.15
N THR A 81 -21.08 6.20 11.02
CA THR A 81 -19.91 7.07 11.16
C THR A 81 -19.23 6.97 12.53
N PRO A 82 -19.94 7.23 13.66
CA PRO A 82 -19.35 7.08 14.99
C PRO A 82 -19.09 5.63 15.39
N ALA A 83 -19.89 4.67 14.90
CA ALA A 83 -19.62 3.25 15.11
C ALA A 83 -18.29 2.83 14.46
N LEU A 84 -18.08 3.22 13.20
CA LEU A 84 -16.85 2.98 12.46
C LEU A 84 -15.67 3.68 13.10
N ARG A 85 -15.82 4.93 13.56
CA ARG A 85 -14.75 5.61 14.30
C ARG A 85 -14.37 4.86 15.58
N SER A 86 -15.36 4.37 16.33
CA SER A 86 -15.11 3.60 17.54
C SER A 86 -14.37 2.28 17.25
N VAL A 87 -14.81 1.55 16.22
CA VAL A 87 -14.13 0.33 15.75
C VAL A 87 -12.71 0.63 15.30
N GLY A 88 -12.51 1.70 14.53
CA GLY A 88 -11.20 2.16 14.07
C GLY A 88 -10.26 2.51 15.21
N ASN A 89 -10.75 3.19 16.24
CA ASN A 89 -9.95 3.50 17.44
C ASN A 89 -9.57 2.24 18.24
N ILE A 90 -10.46 1.24 18.32
CA ILE A 90 -10.13 0.00 19.04
C ILE A 90 -8.99 -0.75 18.35
N VAL A 91 -8.96 -0.77 17.01
CA VAL A 91 -7.90 -1.48 16.25
C VAL A 91 -6.58 -0.71 16.17
N THR A 92 -6.46 0.49 16.76
CA THR A 92 -5.14 1.12 17.00
C THR A 92 -4.44 0.58 18.23
N GLY A 93 -5.11 -0.29 19.01
CA GLY A 93 -4.54 -0.99 20.15
C GLY A 93 -3.52 -2.05 19.74
N ASP A 94 -3.18 -2.95 20.66
CA ASP A 94 -2.30 -4.08 20.35
C ASP A 94 -3.00 -5.18 19.53
N ASP A 95 -2.22 -6.15 19.06
CA ASP A 95 -2.71 -7.28 18.27
C ASP A 95 -3.85 -8.05 18.96
N VAL A 96 -3.86 -8.16 20.29
CA VAL A 96 -4.91 -8.88 21.03
C VAL A 96 -6.22 -8.09 20.99
N GLN A 97 -6.15 -6.78 21.19
CA GLN A 97 -7.30 -5.87 21.12
C GLN A 97 -7.87 -5.82 19.69
N THR A 98 -7.02 -5.74 18.68
CA THR A 98 -7.42 -5.83 17.26
C THR A 98 -8.10 -7.17 16.95
N GLN A 99 -7.59 -8.28 17.50
CA GLN A 99 -8.17 -9.60 17.28
C GLN A 99 -9.61 -9.70 17.81
N VAL A 100 -9.97 -8.99 18.89
CA VAL A 100 -11.36 -8.94 19.39
C VAL A 100 -12.31 -8.40 18.33
N ILE A 101 -11.93 -7.33 17.63
CA ILE A 101 -12.74 -6.72 16.58
C ILE A 101 -12.89 -7.66 15.37
N ILE A 102 -11.80 -8.32 14.97
CA ILE A 102 -11.85 -9.34 13.90
C ILE A 102 -12.81 -10.47 14.28
N ASN A 103 -12.70 -10.99 15.51
CA ASN A 103 -13.56 -12.07 16.03
C ASN A 103 -15.04 -11.67 16.15
N CYS A 104 -15.33 -10.37 16.27
CA CYS A 104 -16.70 -9.84 16.24
C CYS A 104 -17.30 -9.78 14.83
N GLY A 105 -16.53 -10.12 13.78
CA GLY A 105 -17.00 -10.13 12.39
C GLY A 105 -16.87 -8.78 11.69
N ALA A 106 -15.88 -7.97 12.06
CA ALA A 106 -15.70 -6.64 11.46
C ALA A 106 -15.33 -6.66 9.97
N LEU A 107 -14.59 -7.68 9.51
CA LEU A 107 -14.05 -7.70 8.14
C LEU A 107 -15.14 -7.71 7.05
N PRO A 108 -16.20 -8.56 7.11
CA PRO A 108 -17.31 -8.46 6.16
C PRO A 108 -18.02 -7.10 6.17
N ALA A 109 -18.15 -6.46 7.34
CA ALA A 109 -18.77 -5.14 7.44
C ALA A 109 -17.88 -4.05 6.82
N LEU A 110 -16.58 -4.08 7.11
CA LEU A 110 -15.60 -3.17 6.50
C LEU A 110 -15.55 -3.32 4.98
N LEU A 111 -15.60 -4.55 4.46
CA LEU A 111 -15.69 -4.82 3.03
C LEU A 111 -16.90 -4.11 2.40
N SER A 112 -18.08 -4.19 3.03
CA SER A 112 -19.27 -3.47 2.56
C SER A 112 -19.08 -1.95 2.58
N LEU A 113 -18.42 -1.42 3.62
CA LEU A 113 -18.21 0.02 3.79
C LEU A 113 -17.21 0.61 2.79
N LEU A 114 -16.29 -0.20 2.24
CA LEU A 114 -15.41 0.22 1.13
C LEU A 114 -16.21 0.61 -0.14
N SER A 115 -17.44 0.11 -0.29
CA SER A 115 -18.34 0.46 -1.39
C SER A 115 -19.36 1.55 -1.04
N SER A 116 -19.20 2.21 0.13
CA SER A 116 -20.12 3.26 0.55
C SER A 116 -20.12 4.44 -0.42
N THR A 117 -21.31 5.04 -0.62
CA THR A 117 -21.46 6.27 -1.40
C THR A 117 -20.88 7.49 -0.69
N LYS A 118 -20.56 7.38 0.61
CA LYS A 118 -19.95 8.45 1.40
C LYS A 118 -18.43 8.31 1.43
N ASP A 119 -17.73 9.27 0.84
CA ASP A 119 -16.27 9.32 0.81
C ASP A 119 -15.66 9.25 2.21
N GLY A 120 -16.26 9.96 3.19
CA GLY A 120 -15.82 9.92 4.58
C GLY A 120 -15.86 8.52 5.20
N ILE A 121 -16.87 7.71 4.84
CA ILE A 121 -16.98 6.32 5.32
C ILE A 121 -15.92 5.44 4.66
N ARG A 122 -15.74 5.55 3.34
CA ARG A 122 -14.71 4.78 2.62
C ARG A 122 -13.31 5.07 3.18
N LYS A 123 -13.00 6.35 3.40
CA LYS A 123 -11.73 6.79 3.99
C LYS A 123 -11.51 6.19 5.38
N GLU A 124 -12.50 6.27 6.27
CA GLU A 124 -12.39 5.70 7.63
C GLU A 124 -12.34 4.17 7.64
N ALA A 125 -13.01 3.51 6.69
CA ALA A 125 -12.92 2.06 6.52
C ALA A 125 -11.51 1.65 6.06
N CYS A 126 -10.92 2.35 5.09
CA CYS A 126 -9.53 2.14 4.70
C CYS A 126 -8.56 2.37 5.87
N TRP A 127 -8.76 3.43 6.66
CA TRP A 127 -7.95 3.71 7.85
C TRP A 127 -8.09 2.61 8.92
N THR A 128 -9.31 2.11 9.14
CA THR A 128 -9.54 0.99 10.06
C THR A 128 -8.80 -0.27 9.58
N ILE A 129 -8.89 -0.58 8.28
CA ILE A 129 -8.20 -1.74 7.70
C ILE A 129 -6.68 -1.55 7.75
N SER A 130 -6.17 -0.34 7.57
CA SER A 130 -4.72 -0.10 7.61
C SER A 130 -4.11 -0.41 8.97
N ASN A 131 -4.83 -0.10 10.06
CA ASN A 131 -4.45 -0.50 11.42
C ASN A 131 -4.53 -2.02 11.62
N ILE A 132 -5.54 -2.69 11.07
CA ILE A 132 -5.63 -4.17 11.13
C ILE A 132 -4.44 -4.82 10.39
N THR A 133 -4.09 -4.32 9.21
CA THR A 133 -2.94 -4.82 8.43
C THR A 133 -1.58 -4.45 9.02
N ALA A 134 -1.53 -3.55 10.01
CA ALA A 134 -0.31 -3.24 10.75
C ALA A 134 0.00 -4.29 11.84
N GLY A 135 -0.95 -5.18 12.12
CA GLY A 135 -0.77 -6.28 13.07
C GLY A 135 0.01 -7.47 12.48
N ASN A 136 -0.10 -8.63 13.13
CA ASN A 136 0.65 -9.81 12.73
C ASN A 136 0.15 -10.48 11.43
N SER A 137 0.96 -11.42 10.91
CA SER A 137 0.67 -12.15 9.66
C SER A 137 -0.66 -12.91 9.66
N THR A 138 -1.19 -13.33 10.81
CA THR A 138 -2.50 -14.00 10.89
C THR A 138 -3.64 -13.00 10.67
N GLN A 139 -3.50 -11.78 11.16
CA GLN A 139 -4.48 -10.71 10.97
C GLN A 139 -4.48 -10.21 9.52
N ILE A 140 -3.29 -10.08 8.92
CA ILE A 140 -3.16 -9.81 7.48
C ILE A 140 -3.83 -10.92 6.66
N GLN A 141 -3.63 -12.20 7.04
CA GLN A 141 -4.28 -13.32 6.37
C GLN A 141 -5.81 -13.22 6.46
N ALA A 142 -6.35 -12.84 7.62
CA ALA A 142 -7.80 -12.67 7.77
C ALA A 142 -8.36 -11.58 6.83
N VAL A 143 -7.62 -10.49 6.59
CA VAL A 143 -8.00 -9.44 5.61
C VAL A 143 -7.99 -9.99 4.18
N ILE A 144 -6.98 -10.81 3.83
CA ILE A 144 -6.89 -11.49 2.53
C ILE A 144 -8.08 -12.44 2.34
N ASP A 145 -8.33 -13.32 3.31
CA ASP A 145 -9.39 -14.33 3.27
C ASP A 145 -10.79 -13.68 3.23
N ALA A 146 -10.94 -12.49 3.80
CA ALA A 146 -12.17 -11.70 3.72
C ALA A 146 -12.36 -10.98 2.36
N ASN A 147 -11.47 -11.19 1.38
CA ASN A 147 -11.52 -10.60 0.04
C ASN A 147 -11.54 -9.06 0.03
N ILE A 148 -10.84 -8.43 0.98
CA ILE A 148 -10.77 -6.97 1.13
C ILE A 148 -9.73 -6.33 0.19
N ILE A 149 -8.69 -7.10 -0.19
CA ILE A 149 -7.57 -6.59 -0.99
C ILE A 149 -8.01 -6.01 -2.36
N PRO A 150 -8.85 -6.68 -3.18
CA PRO A 150 -9.18 -6.13 -4.50
C PRO A 150 -9.95 -4.80 -4.41
N PRO A 151 -10.97 -4.64 -3.54
CA PRO A 151 -11.61 -3.33 -3.31
C PRO A 151 -10.65 -2.25 -2.79
N LEU A 152 -9.70 -2.58 -1.92
CA LEU A 152 -8.68 -1.63 -1.47
C LEU A 152 -7.79 -1.14 -2.62
N ILE A 153 -7.34 -2.04 -3.49
CA ILE A 153 -6.51 -1.68 -4.67
C ILE A 153 -7.33 -0.83 -5.65
N ASN A 154 -8.62 -1.12 -5.83
CA ASN A 154 -9.50 -0.26 -6.62
C ASN A 154 -9.61 1.15 -6.02
N LEU A 155 -9.77 1.28 -4.71
CA LEU A 155 -9.80 2.58 -4.04
C LEU A 155 -8.45 3.30 -4.06
N LEU A 156 -7.34 2.57 -4.01
CA LEU A 156 -5.98 3.11 -4.16
C LEU A 156 -5.76 3.75 -5.54
N SER A 157 -6.39 3.16 -6.57
CA SER A 157 -6.34 3.64 -7.95
C SER A 157 -7.32 4.79 -8.21
N ASN A 158 -8.57 4.62 -7.79
CA ASN A 158 -9.72 5.39 -8.27
C ASN A 158 -10.41 6.23 -7.19
N GLY A 159 -10.03 6.09 -5.93
CA GLY A 159 -10.62 6.84 -4.82
C GLY A 159 -10.25 8.31 -4.84
N ASP A 160 -10.94 9.12 -4.03
CA ASP A 160 -10.48 10.48 -3.74
C ASP A 160 -9.11 10.44 -3.04
N PHE A 161 -8.33 11.50 -3.15
CA PHE A 161 -6.96 11.51 -2.66
C PHE A 161 -6.85 11.13 -1.18
N LYS A 162 -7.81 11.53 -0.32
CA LYS A 162 -7.76 11.19 1.11
C LYS A 162 -7.96 9.68 1.32
N THR A 163 -8.90 9.08 0.61
CA THR A 163 -9.13 7.63 0.67
C THR A 163 -7.96 6.84 0.08
N ARG A 164 -7.35 7.31 -1.02
CA ARG A 164 -6.16 6.70 -1.63
C ARG A 164 -4.99 6.64 -0.65
N LYS A 165 -4.78 7.68 0.16
CA LYS A 165 -3.74 7.70 1.20
C LYS A 165 -3.92 6.57 2.21
N GLU A 166 -5.13 6.39 2.74
CA GLU A 166 -5.41 5.32 3.70
C GLU A 166 -5.31 3.93 3.08
N ALA A 167 -5.73 3.77 1.81
CA ALA A 167 -5.55 2.53 1.07
C ALA A 167 -4.06 2.20 0.85
N CYS A 168 -3.22 3.21 0.61
CA CYS A 168 -1.77 3.05 0.49
C CYS A 168 -1.18 2.51 1.80
N TRP A 169 -1.53 3.13 2.93
CA TRP A 169 -1.15 2.64 4.25
C TRP A 169 -1.56 1.18 4.47
N ALA A 170 -2.78 0.80 4.10
CA ALA A 170 -3.23 -0.59 4.28
C ALA A 170 -2.40 -1.60 3.47
N ILE A 171 -2.12 -1.30 2.20
CA ILE A 171 -1.31 -2.18 1.36
C ILE A 171 0.15 -2.23 1.85
N SER A 172 0.77 -1.08 2.17
CA SER A 172 2.16 -1.05 2.64
C SER A 172 2.36 -1.68 4.03
N ASN A 173 1.37 -1.58 4.92
CA ASN A 173 1.38 -2.29 6.20
C ASN A 173 1.31 -3.81 5.96
N ALA A 174 0.42 -4.25 5.07
CA ALA A 174 0.30 -5.66 4.70
C ALA A 174 1.59 -6.21 4.07
N THR A 175 2.31 -5.44 3.25
CA THR A 175 3.63 -5.88 2.73
C THR A 175 4.69 -5.92 3.82
N SER A 176 4.66 -5.01 4.80
CA SER A 176 5.63 -5.00 5.90
C SER A 176 5.47 -6.22 6.81
N GLY A 177 4.24 -6.55 7.24
CA GLY A 177 3.98 -7.74 8.04
C GLY A 177 4.06 -9.05 7.23
N GLY A 178 3.82 -8.98 5.92
CA GLY A 178 3.88 -10.10 4.97
C GLY A 178 5.29 -10.61 4.68
N LEU A 179 6.36 -9.89 5.05
CA LEU A 179 7.75 -10.37 4.87
C LEU A 179 8.01 -11.72 5.57
N GLN A 180 7.28 -12.00 6.67
CA GLN A 180 7.37 -13.29 7.37
C GLN A 180 6.60 -14.42 6.67
N LYS A 181 5.67 -14.09 5.76
CA LYS A 181 4.88 -15.03 4.95
C LYS A 181 4.81 -14.52 3.51
N PRO A 182 5.86 -14.74 2.70
CA PRO A 182 5.96 -14.22 1.33
C PRO A 182 4.72 -14.43 0.47
N ASP A 183 3.98 -15.55 0.64
CA ASP A 183 2.72 -15.83 -0.07
C ASP A 183 1.68 -14.71 0.03
N GLN A 184 1.65 -13.97 1.16
CA GLN A 184 0.77 -12.82 1.33
C GLN A 184 1.14 -11.69 0.36
N ILE A 185 2.43 -11.39 0.22
CA ILE A 185 2.92 -10.38 -0.71
C ILE A 185 2.72 -10.84 -2.16
N ARG A 186 2.98 -12.11 -2.46
CA ARG A 186 2.69 -12.70 -3.78
C ARG A 186 1.22 -12.53 -4.16
N TYR A 187 0.31 -12.75 -3.21
CA TYR A 187 -1.12 -12.50 -3.41
C TYR A 187 -1.41 -11.01 -3.68
N LEU A 188 -0.88 -10.08 -2.88
CA LEU A 188 -1.06 -8.64 -3.10
C LEU A 188 -0.62 -8.22 -4.51
N VAL A 189 0.54 -8.72 -4.96
CA VAL A 189 1.07 -8.46 -6.31
C VAL A 189 0.15 -9.06 -7.37
N SER A 190 -0.35 -10.28 -7.19
CA SER A 190 -1.30 -10.92 -8.11
C SER A 190 -2.61 -10.13 -8.29
N GLN A 191 -2.99 -9.34 -7.28
CA GLN A 191 -4.16 -8.45 -7.33
C GLN A 191 -3.85 -7.08 -7.97
N GLY A 192 -2.62 -6.84 -8.41
CA GLY A 192 -2.23 -5.63 -9.15
C GLY A 192 -1.93 -4.42 -8.26
N CYS A 193 -1.39 -4.61 -7.06
CA CYS A 193 -1.10 -3.49 -6.15
C CYS A 193 0.07 -2.58 -6.60
N ILE A 194 0.95 -3.06 -7.49
CA ILE A 194 2.19 -2.36 -7.89
C ILE A 194 1.88 -1.03 -8.59
N LYS A 195 1.09 -1.05 -9.67
CA LYS A 195 0.82 0.15 -10.47
C LYS A 195 0.22 1.30 -9.64
N PRO A 196 -0.79 1.06 -8.77
CA PRO A 196 -1.34 2.12 -7.93
C PRO A 196 -0.37 2.65 -6.87
N LEU A 197 0.53 1.81 -6.34
CA LEU A 197 1.60 2.26 -5.44
C LEU A 197 2.60 3.16 -6.17
N CYS A 198 3.04 2.75 -7.37
CA CYS A 198 3.92 3.56 -8.22
C CYS A 198 3.28 4.92 -8.56
N ASP A 199 1.98 4.96 -8.83
CA ASP A 199 1.27 6.21 -9.15
C ASP A 199 1.21 7.19 -7.97
N LEU A 200 1.33 6.72 -6.72
CA LEU A 200 1.37 7.60 -5.56
C LEU A 200 2.74 8.22 -5.29
N LEU A 201 3.80 7.74 -5.93
CA LEU A 201 5.14 8.36 -5.83
C LEU A 201 5.17 9.79 -6.41
N ALA A 202 4.27 10.09 -7.35
CA ALA A 202 4.14 11.42 -7.96
C ALA A 202 3.29 12.41 -7.13
N CYS A 203 2.82 12.03 -5.94
CA CYS A 203 2.00 12.92 -5.10
C CYS A 203 2.87 13.89 -4.29
N PRO A 204 2.35 15.06 -3.88
CA PRO A 204 3.13 16.06 -3.12
C PRO A 204 3.29 15.71 -1.63
N ASP A 205 2.70 14.61 -1.15
CA ASP A 205 2.68 14.23 0.26
C ASP A 205 3.87 13.31 0.57
N ASN A 206 4.95 13.89 1.11
CA ASN A 206 6.18 13.17 1.45
C ASN A 206 5.92 11.92 2.28
N LYS A 207 4.94 11.93 3.19
CA LYS A 207 4.69 10.76 4.03
C LYS A 207 4.15 9.59 3.20
N ILE A 208 3.32 9.89 2.20
CA ILE A 208 2.75 8.87 1.33
C ILE A 208 3.77 8.35 0.33
N ILE A 209 4.67 9.21 -0.16
CA ILE A 209 5.81 8.76 -0.98
C ILE A 209 6.64 7.75 -0.18
N GLN A 210 7.00 8.06 1.06
CA GLN A 210 7.75 7.13 1.92
C GLN A 210 7.02 5.80 2.09
N VAL A 211 5.72 5.83 2.41
CA VAL A 211 4.90 4.62 2.61
C VAL A 211 4.79 3.79 1.32
N ALA A 212 4.67 4.44 0.16
CA ALA A 212 4.63 3.75 -1.12
C ALA A 212 6.00 3.13 -1.47
N LEU A 213 7.10 3.84 -1.21
CA LEU A 213 8.45 3.31 -1.37
C LEU A 213 8.72 2.12 -0.45
N ASP A 214 8.30 2.18 0.81
CA ASP A 214 8.38 1.04 1.76
C ASP A 214 7.61 -0.17 1.22
N GLY A 215 6.39 0.07 0.70
CA GLY A 215 5.56 -0.96 0.09
C GLY A 215 6.25 -1.65 -1.09
N LEU A 216 6.80 -0.86 -2.01
CA LEU A 216 7.52 -1.34 -3.21
C LEU A 216 8.83 -2.05 -2.85
N GLU A 217 9.58 -1.53 -1.88
CA GLU A 217 10.83 -2.15 -1.39
C GLU A 217 10.55 -3.54 -0.80
N ASN A 218 9.48 -3.68 -0.02
CA ASN A 218 9.09 -4.98 0.55
C ASN A 218 8.67 -5.99 -0.53
N ILE A 219 7.99 -5.52 -1.59
CA ILE A 219 7.67 -6.35 -2.75
C ILE A 219 8.96 -6.81 -3.45
N LEU A 220 9.89 -5.88 -3.72
CA LEU A 220 11.18 -6.18 -4.33
C LEU A 220 12.00 -7.20 -3.53
N LYS A 221 12.02 -7.08 -2.19
CA LYS A 221 12.66 -8.06 -1.30
C LYS A 221 12.11 -9.47 -1.48
N VAL A 222 10.79 -9.63 -1.57
CA VAL A 222 10.19 -10.96 -1.84
C VAL A 222 10.56 -11.45 -3.24
N GLY A 223 10.68 -10.54 -4.21
CA GLY A 223 11.12 -10.89 -5.56
C GLY A 223 12.55 -11.44 -5.59
N GLU A 224 13.45 -10.90 -4.78
CA GLU A 224 14.80 -11.47 -4.59
C GLU A 224 14.74 -12.84 -3.92
N MET A 225 13.92 -13.01 -2.88
CA MET A 225 13.73 -14.32 -2.25
C MET A 225 13.19 -15.37 -3.24
N ASP A 226 12.27 -14.96 -4.13
CA ASP A 226 11.71 -15.82 -5.17
C ASP A 226 12.78 -16.17 -6.24
N LYS A 227 13.61 -15.20 -6.62
CA LYS A 227 14.77 -15.39 -7.52
C LYS A 227 15.77 -16.39 -6.93
N GLU A 228 16.19 -16.21 -5.68
CA GLU A 228 17.11 -17.11 -4.97
C GLU A 228 16.55 -18.53 -4.84
N ALA A 229 15.25 -18.67 -4.59
CA ALA A 229 14.60 -19.97 -4.52
C ALA A 229 14.52 -20.68 -5.89
N ALA A 230 14.41 -19.92 -6.98
CA ALA A 230 14.33 -20.42 -8.35
C ALA A 230 15.71 -20.76 -8.96
N GLN A 231 16.82 -20.25 -8.41
CA GLN A 231 18.20 -20.44 -8.89
C GLN A 231 18.73 -21.89 -8.87
N MET A 232 17.91 -22.90 -8.55
CA MET A 232 18.23 -24.31 -8.80
C MET A 232 18.01 -24.71 -10.29
N GLY A 233 18.32 -23.84 -11.27
CA GLY A 233 18.32 -24.28 -12.68
C GLY A 233 18.44 -23.25 -13.81
N GLU A 234 18.07 -21.97 -13.64
CA GLU A 234 18.06 -20.98 -14.74
C GLU A 234 18.41 -19.55 -14.26
N PRO A 235 18.88 -18.65 -15.15
CA PRO A 235 19.08 -17.24 -14.83
C PRO A 235 17.73 -16.60 -14.48
N SER A 236 17.44 -16.51 -13.18
CA SER A 236 16.20 -15.93 -12.69
C SER A 236 16.41 -14.44 -12.44
N VAL A 237 15.61 -13.62 -13.10
CA VAL A 237 15.48 -12.18 -12.83
C VAL A 237 14.41 -11.95 -11.75
N ASN A 238 14.50 -10.84 -11.02
CA ASN A 238 13.46 -10.45 -10.08
C ASN A 238 12.18 -10.06 -10.85
N ARG A 239 11.19 -10.94 -10.85
CA ARG A 239 9.93 -10.72 -11.61
C ARG A 239 9.19 -9.46 -11.16
N TYR A 240 9.28 -9.07 -9.90
CA TYR A 240 8.58 -7.89 -9.40
C TYR A 240 9.28 -6.59 -9.78
N ALA A 241 10.61 -6.60 -9.99
CA ALA A 241 11.32 -5.47 -10.57
C ALA A 241 10.81 -5.18 -11.99
N LEU A 242 10.64 -6.23 -12.83
CA LEU A 242 10.04 -6.09 -14.16
C LEU A 242 8.60 -5.53 -14.10
N PHE A 243 7.77 -6.02 -13.19
CA PHE A 243 6.41 -5.47 -13.04
C PHE A 243 6.39 -4.01 -12.59
N ILE A 244 7.37 -3.58 -11.79
CA ILE A 244 7.52 -2.17 -11.40
C ILE A 244 7.96 -1.34 -12.61
N GLU A 245 8.87 -1.85 -13.44
CA GLU A 245 9.31 -1.20 -14.67
C GLU A 245 8.18 -1.04 -15.68
N GLU A 246 7.44 -2.12 -15.97
CA GLU A 246 6.26 -2.12 -16.86
C GLU A 246 5.16 -1.16 -16.37
N ALA A 247 5.06 -0.95 -15.05
CA ALA A 247 4.15 0.00 -14.43
C ALA A 247 4.60 1.47 -14.53
N GLY A 248 5.78 1.75 -15.10
CA GLY A 248 6.44 3.06 -15.09
C GLY A 248 6.84 3.49 -13.68
N GLY A 249 7.10 2.53 -12.80
CA GLY A 249 7.49 2.76 -11.42
C GLY A 249 8.97 3.09 -11.26
N MET A 250 9.84 2.48 -12.06
CA MET A 250 11.29 2.73 -12.02
C MET A 250 11.62 4.21 -12.25
N GLU A 251 11.04 4.82 -13.30
CA GLU A 251 11.19 6.26 -13.60
C GLU A 251 10.71 7.12 -12.43
N LYS A 252 9.55 6.81 -11.84
CA LYS A 252 9.01 7.56 -10.69
C LYS A 252 9.85 7.41 -9.43
N ILE A 253 10.44 6.24 -9.18
CA ILE A 253 11.38 6.04 -8.07
C ILE A 253 12.65 6.85 -8.33
N HIS A 254 13.16 6.85 -9.56
CA HIS A 254 14.29 7.69 -9.94
C HIS A 254 13.98 9.19 -9.74
N ASP A 255 12.80 9.66 -10.12
CA ASP A 255 12.36 11.04 -9.90
C ASP A 255 12.32 11.41 -8.40
N CYS A 256 12.00 10.45 -7.53
CA CYS A 256 12.03 10.66 -6.09
C CYS A 256 13.44 10.96 -5.54
N GLN A 257 14.51 10.67 -6.29
CA GLN A 257 15.86 11.09 -5.92
C GLN A 257 16.06 12.61 -5.96
N ASN A 258 15.21 13.33 -6.72
CA ASN A 258 15.24 14.80 -6.74
C ASN A 258 14.40 15.42 -5.61
N ASN A 259 13.84 14.63 -4.71
CA ASN A 259 13.01 15.12 -3.61
C ASN A 259 13.87 15.86 -2.57
N ALA A 260 13.36 16.98 -2.04
CA ALA A 260 14.03 17.76 -1.00
C ALA A 260 14.14 17.04 0.35
N ASN A 261 13.33 15.99 0.57
CA ASN A 261 13.41 15.15 1.76
C ASN A 261 14.52 14.10 1.60
N GLU A 262 15.53 14.17 2.45
CA GLU A 262 16.70 13.30 2.42
C GLU A 262 16.34 11.82 2.61
N GLU A 263 15.35 11.49 3.43
CA GLU A 263 14.93 10.09 3.65
C GLU A 263 14.32 9.49 2.37
N ILE A 264 13.52 10.28 1.64
CA ILE A 264 12.94 9.86 0.35
C ILE A 264 14.05 9.68 -0.68
N TYR A 265 14.97 10.63 -0.78
CA TYR A 265 16.13 10.56 -1.67
C TYR A 265 16.94 9.29 -1.43
N MET A 266 17.38 9.08 -0.18
CA MET A 266 18.22 7.93 0.18
C MET A 266 17.51 6.61 -0.08
N LYS A 267 16.22 6.52 0.25
CA LYS A 267 15.44 5.29 0.00
C LYS A 267 15.28 5.02 -1.50
N ALA A 268 14.96 6.04 -2.29
CA ALA A 268 14.85 5.92 -3.74
C ALA A 268 16.18 5.54 -4.39
N TYR A 269 17.30 6.14 -3.94
CA TYR A 269 18.64 5.80 -4.40
C TYR A 269 18.97 4.32 -4.12
N ASN A 270 18.78 3.87 -2.88
CA ASN A 270 19.05 2.49 -2.48
C ASN A 270 18.21 1.47 -3.26
N ILE A 271 16.95 1.80 -3.58
CA ILE A 271 16.08 0.93 -4.38
C ILE A 271 16.61 0.80 -5.82
N ILE A 272 16.96 1.93 -6.47
CA ILE A 272 17.51 1.91 -7.82
C ILE A 272 18.84 1.17 -7.87
N GLU A 273 19.77 1.51 -6.98
CA GLU A 273 21.10 0.88 -6.92
C GLU A 273 21.02 -0.63 -6.67
N ARG A 274 20.08 -1.09 -5.84
CA ARG A 274 20.00 -2.50 -5.46
C ARG A 274 19.23 -3.39 -6.44
N TYR A 275 18.18 -2.88 -7.06
CA TYR A 275 17.24 -3.71 -7.82
C TYR A 275 17.16 -3.37 -9.31
N PHE A 276 17.70 -2.23 -9.73
CA PHE A 276 17.60 -1.73 -11.11
C PHE A 276 18.94 -1.28 -11.71
N SER A 277 20.07 -1.54 -11.03
CA SER A 277 21.39 -1.30 -11.61
C SER A 277 21.78 -2.43 -12.55
N ASP A 278 22.48 -2.11 -13.63
CA ASP A 278 22.83 -2.99 -14.77
C ASP A 278 23.78 -4.17 -14.42
N GLU A 279 23.97 -4.51 -13.14
CA GLU A 279 24.87 -5.60 -12.75
C GLU A 279 24.36 -7.00 -13.17
N ASP A 280 23.09 -7.15 -13.54
CA ASP A 280 22.52 -8.41 -14.07
C ASP A 280 22.45 -8.46 -15.62
N GLU A 281 22.75 -7.37 -16.35
CA GLU A 281 22.70 -7.32 -17.83
C GLU A 281 24.04 -7.58 -18.54
N THR A 282 25.13 -7.79 -17.79
CA THR A 282 26.48 -8.04 -18.36
C THR A 282 26.90 -9.52 -18.41
N GLY A 283 25.94 -10.44 -18.41
CA GLY A 283 26.19 -11.89 -18.51
C GLY A 283 26.03 -12.52 -19.91
N ALA A 284 25.39 -11.83 -20.85
CA ALA A 284 25.18 -12.32 -22.20
C ALA A 284 25.26 -11.14 -23.18
N ASP A 285 26.11 -11.25 -24.20
CA ASP A 285 26.22 -10.36 -25.37
C ASP A 285 27.19 -9.17 -25.33
N ILE A 286 28.37 -9.29 -24.70
CA ILE A 286 29.50 -8.38 -25.00
C ILE A 286 30.90 -9.02 -25.08
N ASP A 287 31.02 -10.32 -25.37
CA ASP A 287 32.32 -11.00 -25.50
C ASP A 287 32.72 -11.38 -26.94
N GLU A 288 32.11 -10.76 -27.95
CA GLU A 288 32.62 -10.79 -29.33
C GLU A 288 32.82 -9.39 -29.86
N LEU A 289 33.96 -8.77 -29.52
CA LEU A 289 34.66 -7.77 -30.35
C LEU A 289 36.03 -7.41 -29.73
N ALA A 290 36.79 -8.41 -29.26
CA ALA A 290 38.20 -8.22 -28.94
C ALA A 290 39.07 -8.53 -30.18
N PRO A 291 39.84 -7.57 -30.72
CA PRO A 291 40.75 -7.85 -31.82
C PRO A 291 41.91 -8.74 -31.36
N GLN A 292 41.99 -9.97 -31.87
CA GLN A 292 43.10 -10.89 -31.61
C GLN A 292 44.39 -10.38 -32.26
N GLN A 293 45.41 -10.15 -31.43
CA GLN A 293 46.78 -9.94 -31.89
C GLN A 293 47.42 -11.27 -32.31
N THR A 294 47.67 -11.44 -33.61
CA THR A 294 48.63 -12.42 -34.12
C THR A 294 49.91 -11.74 -34.59
N GLN A 295 51.06 -12.31 -34.23
CA GLN A 295 52.40 -11.88 -34.65
C GLN A 295 52.59 -11.99 -36.16
N ALA A 296 52.13 -10.98 -36.93
CA ALA A 296 52.65 -10.58 -38.23
C ALA A 296 51.80 -9.44 -38.81
N GLY A 297 52.28 -8.19 -38.70
CA GLY A 297 51.90 -7.08 -39.59
C GLY A 297 50.51 -6.45 -39.39
N PHE A 298 50.49 -5.13 -39.24
CA PHE A 298 49.25 -4.34 -39.30
C PHE A 298 48.64 -4.44 -40.71
N THR A 299 47.43 -5.00 -40.81
CA THR A 299 46.57 -4.88 -42.00
C THR A 299 45.29 -4.15 -41.62
N LEU A 300 45.06 -3.01 -42.25
CA LEU A 300 43.85 -2.21 -42.11
C LEU A 300 42.79 -2.78 -43.06
N GLY A 301 41.79 -3.46 -42.52
CA GLY A 301 40.69 -4.04 -43.30
C GLY A 301 39.71 -2.96 -43.78
N THR A 302 40.00 -2.34 -44.92
CA THR A 302 39.03 -1.54 -45.65
C THR A 302 38.03 -2.44 -46.36
N SER A 303 36.76 -2.32 -45.97
CA SER A 303 35.54 -2.43 -46.78
C SER A 303 35.61 -3.34 -48.03
N GLN A 304 35.06 -4.55 -47.91
CA GLN A 304 34.63 -5.32 -49.08
C GLN A 304 33.40 -4.66 -49.71
N GLN A 305 33.59 -4.00 -50.85
CA GLN A 305 32.55 -3.83 -51.87
C GLN A 305 32.48 -5.09 -52.72
N PRO A 306 31.28 -5.61 -53.05
CA PRO A 306 31.12 -6.55 -54.14
C PRO A 306 31.23 -5.82 -55.48
N THR A 307 32.06 -6.38 -56.36
CA THR A 307 32.23 -6.01 -57.76
C THR A 307 30.91 -6.03 -58.54
N GLY A 308 30.38 -4.85 -58.88
CA GLY A 308 29.31 -4.63 -59.84
C GLY A 308 29.78 -3.67 -60.93
N SER A 309 30.03 -4.21 -62.12
CA SER A 309 30.47 -3.48 -63.32
C SER A 309 29.43 -2.44 -63.75
N PHE A 310 29.81 -1.16 -63.78
CA PHE A 310 29.16 -0.13 -64.61
C PHE A 310 30.20 0.84 -65.18
N ASN A 311 30.14 0.99 -66.50
CA ASN A 311 31.11 1.63 -67.37
C ASN A 311 30.73 3.12 -67.58
N PHE A 312 31.65 4.07 -67.36
CA PHE A 312 31.46 5.49 -67.70
C PHE A 312 32.29 5.83 -68.95
N THR A 313 31.60 6.08 -70.06
CA THR A 313 32.19 6.75 -71.23
C THR A 313 31.68 8.19 -71.29
N ASN A 314 32.64 9.12 -71.34
CA ASN A 314 32.49 10.55 -71.57
C ASN A 314 31.61 10.89 -72.78
N GLY A 315 30.86 12.00 -72.67
CA GLY A 315 30.11 12.59 -73.77
C GLY A 315 29.64 14.00 -73.43
N ILE A 316 30.46 14.97 -73.81
CA ILE A 316 30.21 16.41 -73.95
C ILE A 316 28.90 16.67 -74.74
N ASP A 317 28.03 17.60 -74.32
CA ASP A 317 27.83 18.93 -74.97
C ASP A 317 26.46 19.59 -74.70
N SER A 318 26.50 20.93 -74.86
CA SER A 318 25.45 21.91 -75.20
C SER A 318 24.43 22.42 -74.16
N MET A 319 24.69 23.69 -73.85
CA MET A 319 23.84 24.82 -73.46
C MET A 319 22.83 25.22 -74.57
N ASP A 320 21.86 26.06 -74.18
CA ASP A 320 20.81 26.78 -74.97
C ASP A 320 19.58 25.95 -75.37
N MET A 321 18.32 26.37 -75.14
CA MET A 321 17.67 27.70 -74.97
C MET A 321 16.65 27.74 -73.84
#